data_AF-A0A518H702-F1
#
_entry.id   AF-A0A518H702-F1
#
_cell.length_a   1.000
_cell.length_b   1.000
_cell.length_c   1.000
_cell.angle_alpha   90.00
_cell.angle_beta   90.00
_cell.angle_gamma   90.00
#
_symmetry.space_group_name_H-M   'P 1'
#
loop_
_entity.id
_entity.type
_entity.pdbx_description
1 polymer ?
#
loop_
_entity_poly.entity_id
_entity_poly.type
_entity_poly.pdbx_seq_one_letter_code
_entity_poly.pdbx_strand_id
1 'polypeptide(L)'
;MGDRDQSGRGDAQNRPTIGAMMLLIAGVGVGLAVMIPLDGPGAEEWNEWVFVLAGGVLGGASFVGVPLLIRERWRRPRRRFGPGQVIWFSQGTAAWLLWPPIVVGSISVNRGRNPPIVDPSAPQICFAYGTPLMAVYLTVALLAGGWWRPRVRRRGGRRPRPVPWTERFGLLLGMGWAVLGLYVLSMIYRSKFR
;
A
#
# COMPACT_ATOMS: atom_id res chain seq x y z
N MET A 1 25.14 -41.40 -5.99
CA MET A 1 23.68 -41.64 -6.08
C MET A 1 23.01 -40.75 -5.02
N GLY A 2 22.15 -39.81 -5.45
CA GLY A 2 21.23 -39.08 -4.57
C GLY A 2 21.66 -37.71 -4.02
N ASP A 3 21.74 -36.67 -4.86
CA ASP A 3 21.70 -35.28 -4.37
C ASP A 3 21.19 -34.27 -5.42
N ARG A 4 19.99 -34.52 -5.96
CA ARG A 4 19.29 -33.60 -6.87
C ARG A 4 17.79 -33.72 -6.63
N ASP A 5 17.24 -33.01 -5.63
CA ASP A 5 15.79 -32.68 -5.60
C ASP A 5 15.34 -31.73 -4.45
N GLN A 6 16.19 -30.80 -4.01
CA GLN A 6 15.77 -29.75 -3.05
C GLN A 6 15.68 -28.33 -3.62
N SER A 7 16.05 -28.10 -4.89
CA SER A 7 15.97 -26.75 -5.49
C SER A 7 14.53 -26.32 -5.80
N GLY A 8 13.60 -27.25 -6.07
CA GLY A 8 12.24 -26.90 -6.52
C GLY A 8 11.30 -26.34 -5.44
N ARG A 9 11.52 -26.63 -4.15
CA ARG A 9 10.62 -26.15 -3.07
C ARG A 9 10.86 -24.69 -2.66
N GLY A 10 12.04 -24.15 -2.93
CA GLY A 10 12.37 -22.75 -2.63
C GLY A 10 11.62 -21.76 -3.53
N ASP A 11 11.46 -22.10 -4.82
CA ASP A 11 10.85 -21.23 -5.82
C ASP A 11 9.33 -21.19 -5.74
N ALA A 12 8.69 -22.31 -5.40
CA ALA A 12 7.24 -22.38 -5.20
C ALA A 12 6.76 -21.47 -4.05
N GLN A 13 7.62 -21.23 -3.05
CA GLN A 13 7.27 -20.42 -1.89
C GLN A 13 7.43 -18.91 -2.14
N ASN A 14 8.06 -18.53 -3.25
CA ASN A 14 8.34 -17.15 -3.61
C ASN A 14 7.41 -16.58 -4.69
N ARG A 15 6.48 -17.40 -5.20
CA ARG A 15 5.50 -16.97 -6.20
C ARG A 15 4.20 -16.52 -5.52
N PRO A 16 3.62 -15.40 -5.96
CA PRO A 16 2.29 -15.00 -5.50
C PRO A 16 1.29 -16.08 -5.94
N THR A 17 0.43 -16.50 -5.00
CA THR A 17 -0.66 -17.43 -5.32
C THR A 17 -1.65 -16.77 -6.27
N ILE A 18 -2.26 -17.52 -7.20
CA ILE A 18 -3.29 -17.00 -8.12
C ILE A 18 -4.38 -16.24 -7.35
N GLY A 19 -4.84 -16.78 -6.22
CA GLY A 19 -5.83 -16.11 -5.38
C GLY A 19 -5.36 -14.77 -4.81
N ALA A 20 -4.07 -14.62 -4.47
CA ALA A 20 -3.52 -13.33 -4.02
C ALA A 20 -3.46 -12.31 -5.16
N MET A 21 -3.14 -12.73 -6.37
CA MET A 21 -3.18 -11.86 -7.56
C MET A 21 -4.61 -11.41 -7.89
N MET A 22 -5.58 -12.33 -7.86
CA MET A 22 -6.99 -11.98 -8.05
C MET A 22 -7.48 -10.99 -6.99
N LEU A 23 -7.07 -11.17 -5.73
CA LEU A 23 -7.41 -10.24 -4.65
C LEU A 23 -6.79 -8.86 -4.85
N LEU A 24 -5.52 -8.79 -5.29
CA LEU A 24 -4.86 -7.53 -5.60
C LEU A 24 -5.55 -6.79 -6.75
N ILE A 25 -5.88 -7.49 -7.83
CA ILE A 25 -6.61 -6.93 -8.98
C ILE A 25 -7.98 -6.41 -8.53
N ALA A 26 -8.72 -7.20 -7.73
CA ALA A 26 -10.01 -6.79 -7.20
C ALA A 26 -9.89 -5.55 -6.29
N GLY A 27 -8.89 -5.52 -5.40
CA GLY A 27 -8.64 -4.37 -4.53
C GLY A 27 -8.31 -3.09 -5.32
N VAL A 28 -7.44 -3.20 -6.33
CA VAL A 28 -7.12 -2.09 -7.23
C VAL A 28 -8.36 -1.60 -7.98
N GLY A 29 -9.17 -2.53 -8.51
CA GLY A 29 -10.44 -2.20 -9.17
C GLY A 29 -11.41 -1.44 -8.27
N VAL A 30 -11.57 -1.89 -7.02
CA VAL A 30 -12.39 -1.19 -6.01
C VAL A 30 -11.81 0.20 -5.70
N GLY A 31 -10.48 0.30 -5.55
CA GLY A 31 -9.83 1.57 -5.25
C GLY A 31 -9.97 2.60 -6.36
N LEU A 32 -9.89 2.17 -7.61
CA LEU A 32 -10.19 3.01 -8.76
C LEU A 32 -11.67 3.41 -8.79
N ALA A 33 -12.60 2.47 -8.56
CA ALA A 33 -14.03 2.76 -8.57
C ALA A 33 -14.46 3.76 -7.48
N VAL A 34 -13.77 3.78 -6.34
CA VAL A 34 -14.05 4.73 -5.24
C VAL A 34 -13.46 6.12 -5.52
N MET A 35 -12.31 6.20 -6.21
CA MET A 35 -11.56 7.44 -6.38
C MET A 35 -11.81 8.15 -7.70
N ILE A 36 -12.22 7.46 -8.76
CA ILE A 36 -12.50 8.09 -10.06
C ILE A 36 -13.80 8.91 -9.95
N PRO A 37 -13.76 10.25 -10.09
CA PRO A 37 -14.97 11.04 -10.23
C PRO A 37 -15.69 10.65 -11.53
N LEU A 38 -17.02 10.58 -11.49
CA LEU A 38 -17.87 10.20 -12.63
C LEU A 38 -17.88 11.28 -13.73
N ASP A 39 -17.50 12.50 -13.37
CA ASP A 39 -17.35 13.64 -14.27
C ASP A 39 -15.91 13.63 -14.80
N GLY A 40 -15.73 13.27 -16.09
CA GLY A 40 -14.42 13.05 -16.71
C GLY A 40 -13.49 14.29 -16.72
N PRO A 41 -12.19 14.09 -17.01
CA PRO A 41 -11.17 15.13 -16.83
C PRO A 41 -11.33 16.36 -17.73
N GLY A 42 -11.19 17.55 -17.15
CA GLY A 42 -10.78 18.77 -17.82
C GLY A 42 -9.28 18.80 -18.13
N ALA A 43 -8.85 19.54 -19.16
CA ALA A 43 -7.49 19.47 -19.70
C ALA A 43 -6.36 20.04 -18.79
N GLU A 44 -6.67 20.86 -17.78
CA GLU A 44 -5.71 21.29 -16.74
C GLU A 44 -5.55 20.27 -15.59
N GLU A 45 -6.42 19.25 -15.53
CA GLU A 45 -6.51 18.29 -14.43
C GLU A 45 -5.58 17.08 -14.58
N TRP A 46 -4.70 17.01 -15.59
CA TRP A 46 -3.93 15.78 -15.86
C TRP A 46 -3.07 15.34 -14.66
N ASN A 47 -2.44 16.30 -13.95
CA ASN A 47 -1.68 16.01 -12.73
C ASN A 47 -2.57 15.56 -11.57
N GLU A 48 -3.77 16.12 -11.46
CA GLU A 48 -4.75 15.75 -10.44
C GLU A 48 -5.33 14.37 -10.72
N TRP A 49 -5.61 14.06 -11.97
CA TRP A 49 -6.05 12.74 -12.42
C TRP A 49 -4.99 11.66 -12.19
N VAL A 50 -3.71 11.94 -12.49
CA VAL A 50 -2.61 11.02 -12.16
C VAL A 50 -2.52 10.79 -10.66
N PHE A 51 -2.69 11.84 -9.86
CA PHE A 51 -2.66 11.74 -8.40
C PHE A 51 -3.82 10.88 -7.87
N VAL A 52 -5.03 11.10 -8.36
CA VAL A 52 -6.25 10.34 -8.02
C VAL A 52 -6.10 8.87 -8.44
N LEU A 53 -5.63 8.60 -9.66
CA LEU A 53 -5.35 7.24 -10.13
C LEU A 53 -4.29 6.55 -9.28
N ALA A 54 -3.17 7.22 -9.02
CA ALA A 54 -2.11 6.68 -8.19
C ALA A 54 -2.62 6.37 -6.77
N GLY A 55 -3.37 7.30 -6.16
CA GLY A 55 -3.99 7.13 -4.85
C GLY A 55 -5.01 5.98 -4.81
N GLY A 56 -5.83 5.83 -5.85
CA GLY A 56 -6.80 4.75 -5.99
C GLY A 56 -6.14 3.38 -6.13
N VAL A 57 -5.14 3.26 -7.02
CA VAL A 57 -4.38 2.01 -7.22
C VAL A 57 -3.62 1.63 -5.96
N LEU A 58 -2.87 2.57 -5.38
CA LEU A 58 -2.08 2.33 -4.16
C LEU A 58 -2.99 2.06 -2.96
N GLY A 59 -4.11 2.77 -2.84
CA GLY A 59 -5.13 2.56 -1.81
C GLY A 59 -5.77 1.17 -1.89
N GLY A 60 -6.19 0.77 -3.08
CA GLY A 60 -6.75 -0.56 -3.34
C GLY A 60 -5.75 -1.69 -3.07
N ALA A 61 -4.50 -1.51 -3.50
CA ALA A 61 -3.41 -2.43 -3.22
C ALA A 61 -3.08 -2.52 -1.70
N SER A 62 -3.13 -1.40 -0.99
CA SER A 62 -2.97 -1.34 0.47
C SER A 62 -4.10 -2.07 1.20
N PHE A 63 -5.35 -1.85 0.79
CA PHE A 63 -6.55 -2.42 1.43
C PHE A 63 -6.50 -3.96 1.51
N VAL A 64 -6.00 -4.60 0.46
CA VAL A 64 -5.86 -6.06 0.33
C VAL A 64 -4.78 -6.63 1.25
N GLY A 65 -3.83 -5.81 1.71
CA GLY A 65 -2.70 -6.24 2.52
C GLY A 65 -3.07 -6.78 3.89
N VAL A 66 -3.97 -6.11 4.60
CA VAL A 66 -4.37 -6.47 5.96
C VAL A 66 -4.89 -7.91 6.05
N PRO A 67 -5.94 -8.31 5.30
CA PRO A 67 -6.46 -9.68 5.39
C PRO A 67 -5.45 -10.73 4.91
N LEU A 68 -4.64 -10.44 3.89
CA LEU A 68 -3.60 -11.36 3.41
C LEU A 68 -2.51 -11.60 4.47
N LEU A 69 -2.02 -10.53 5.11
CA LEU A 69 -0.96 -10.62 6.11
C LEU A 69 -1.45 -11.25 7.40
N ILE A 70 -2.69 -10.98 7.82
CA ILE A 70 -3.32 -11.66 8.96
C ILE A 70 -3.46 -13.16 8.68
N ARG A 71 -3.95 -13.53 7.48
CA ARG A 71 -4.07 -14.93 7.07
C ARG A 71 -2.71 -15.64 7.05
N GLU A 72 -1.66 -15.00 6.55
CA GLU A 72 -0.32 -15.56 6.57
C GLU A 72 0.20 -15.73 8.01
N ARG A 73 -0.04 -14.74 8.87
CA ARG A 73 0.33 -14.78 10.30
C ARG A 73 -0.38 -15.92 11.03
N TRP A 74 -1.67 -16.13 10.77
CA TRP A 74 -2.42 -17.26 11.33
C TRP A 74 -1.87 -18.61 10.88
N ARG A 75 -1.48 -18.74 9.61
CA ARG A 75 -0.87 -19.98 9.10
C ARG A 75 0.56 -20.19 9.61
N ARG A 76 1.28 -19.13 10.01
CA ARG A 76 2.69 -19.17 10.41
C ARG A 76 2.99 -18.21 11.59
N PRO A 77 2.50 -18.49 12.81
CA PRO A 77 2.58 -17.55 13.94
C PRO A 77 4.00 -17.25 14.41
N ARG A 78 4.97 -18.15 14.16
CA ARG A 78 6.38 -17.98 14.56
C ARG A 78 7.19 -17.06 13.63
N ARG A 79 6.64 -16.62 12.49
CA ARG A 79 7.34 -15.76 11.52
C ARG A 79 7.16 -14.28 11.88
N ARG A 80 8.25 -13.56 12.16
CA ARG A 80 8.21 -12.10 12.39
C ARG A 80 7.93 -11.36 11.07
N PHE A 81 7.20 -10.25 11.14
CA PHE A 81 7.00 -9.38 9.98
C PHE A 81 8.33 -8.75 9.55
N GLY A 82 8.58 -8.73 8.25
CA GLY A 82 9.67 -7.96 7.65
C GLY A 82 9.29 -6.49 7.42
N PRO A 83 10.27 -5.61 7.11
CA PRO A 83 10.04 -4.21 6.72
C PRO A 83 8.88 -3.99 5.75
N GLY A 84 8.88 -4.71 4.63
CA GLY A 84 7.86 -4.58 3.59
C GLY A 84 6.49 -5.01 4.09
N GLN A 85 6.41 -6.11 4.83
CA GLN A 85 5.16 -6.55 5.45
C GLN A 85 4.62 -5.53 6.46
N VAL A 86 5.49 -4.90 7.26
CA VAL A 86 5.08 -3.85 8.21
C VAL A 86 4.54 -2.62 7.49
N ILE A 87 5.23 -2.16 6.44
CA ILE A 87 4.76 -1.04 5.62
C ILE A 87 3.41 -1.36 4.98
N TRP A 88 3.28 -2.53 4.36
CA TRP A 88 2.04 -2.92 3.71
C TRP A 88 0.88 -3.03 4.71
N PHE A 89 1.16 -3.57 5.90
CA PHE A 89 0.19 -3.65 6.97
C PHE A 89 -0.25 -2.26 7.44
N SER A 90 0.69 -1.35 7.73
CA SER A 90 0.35 -0.01 8.22
C SER A 90 -0.47 0.80 7.21
N GLN A 91 -0.06 0.77 5.94
CA GLN A 91 -0.78 1.41 4.84
C GLN A 91 -2.15 0.78 4.62
N GLY A 92 -2.23 -0.54 4.72
CA GLY A 92 -3.50 -1.26 4.65
C GLY A 92 -4.44 -0.92 5.80
N THR A 93 -3.93 -0.80 7.02
CA THR A 93 -4.76 -0.39 8.17
C THR A 93 -5.27 1.03 8.04
N ALA A 94 -4.45 1.95 7.50
CA ALA A 94 -4.90 3.30 7.19
C ALA A 94 -6.02 3.30 6.15
N ALA A 95 -5.88 2.51 5.07
CA ALA A 95 -6.93 2.35 4.07
C ALA A 95 -8.22 1.77 4.67
N TRP A 96 -8.12 0.75 5.53
CA TRP A 96 -9.27 0.15 6.21
C TRP A 96 -10.00 1.11 7.16
N LEU A 97 -9.27 2.00 7.83
CA LEU A 97 -9.86 2.99 8.76
C LEU A 97 -10.49 4.16 8.02
N LEU A 98 -9.87 4.62 6.93
CA LEU A 98 -10.25 5.87 6.27
C LEU A 98 -11.21 5.65 5.09
N TRP A 99 -11.20 4.51 4.40
CA TRP A 99 -12.12 4.28 3.28
C TRP A 99 -13.61 4.18 3.66
N PRO A 100 -14.03 3.48 4.73
CA PRO A 100 -15.44 3.35 5.05
C PRO A 100 -16.17 4.71 5.16
N PRO A 101 -15.66 5.73 5.90
CA PRO A 101 -16.33 7.02 5.94
C PRO A 101 -16.29 7.77 4.61
N ILE A 102 -15.24 7.59 3.78
CA ILE A 102 -15.17 8.17 2.42
C ILE A 102 -16.27 7.59 1.51
N VAL A 103 -16.44 6.26 1.53
CA VAL A 103 -17.43 5.56 0.71
C VAL A 103 -18.85 5.87 1.18
N VAL A 104 -19.11 5.85 2.50
CA VAL A 104 -20.44 6.17 3.03
C VAL A 104 -20.81 7.63 2.79
N GLY A 105 -19.85 8.55 2.95
CA GLY A 105 -20.05 9.97 2.67
C GLY A 105 -20.35 10.23 1.20
N SER A 106 -19.52 9.71 0.28
CA SER A 106 -19.72 9.87 -1.17
C SER A 106 -21.06 9.28 -1.65
N ILE A 107 -21.45 8.09 -1.18
CA ILE A 107 -22.76 7.51 -1.50
C ILE A 107 -23.90 8.39 -0.96
N SER A 108 -23.76 8.96 0.23
CA SER A 108 -24.78 9.82 0.84
C SER A 108 -24.98 11.13 0.06
N VAL A 109 -23.87 11.74 -0.39
CA VAL A 109 -23.88 12.93 -1.24
C VAL A 109 -24.51 12.62 -2.60
N ASN A 110 -24.12 11.51 -3.25
CA ASN A 110 -24.67 11.10 -4.54
C ASN A 110 -26.17 10.75 -4.48
N ARG A 111 -26.69 10.38 -3.31
CA ARG A 111 -28.12 10.16 -3.06
C ARG A 111 -28.90 11.44 -2.73
N GLY A 112 -28.26 12.61 -2.77
CA GLY A 112 -28.91 13.90 -2.56
C GLY A 112 -29.29 14.20 -1.09
N ARG A 113 -28.67 13.53 -0.11
CA ARG A 113 -28.90 13.86 1.32
C ARG A 113 -28.09 15.10 1.71
N ASN A 114 -28.79 16.17 2.07
CA ASN A 114 -28.20 17.37 2.66
C ASN A 114 -28.83 17.63 4.06
N PRO A 115 -28.04 17.61 5.15
CA PRO A 115 -26.61 17.32 5.21
C PRO A 115 -26.29 15.80 5.05
N PRO A 116 -25.07 15.44 4.62
CA PRO A 116 -24.62 14.06 4.59
C PRO A 116 -24.50 13.49 6.00
N ILE A 117 -24.69 12.17 6.16
CA ILE A 117 -24.58 11.49 7.47
C ILE A 117 -23.14 11.56 8.02
N VAL A 118 -22.15 11.51 7.13
CA VAL A 118 -20.73 11.66 7.43
C VAL A 118 -20.16 12.57 6.36
N ASP A 119 -19.50 13.65 6.78
CA ASP A 119 -18.78 14.53 5.86
C ASP A 119 -17.55 13.78 5.30
N PRO A 120 -17.49 13.51 3.98
CA PRO A 120 -16.37 12.78 3.39
C PRO A 120 -15.09 13.62 3.29
N SER A 121 -15.15 14.95 3.44
CA SER A 121 -14.02 15.84 3.17
C SER A 121 -12.83 15.58 4.10
N ALA A 122 -13.06 15.52 5.42
CA ALA A 122 -12.02 15.26 6.41
C ALA A 122 -11.29 13.92 6.21
N PRO A 123 -11.98 12.76 6.09
CA PRO A 123 -11.29 11.49 5.86
C PRO A 123 -10.65 11.39 4.47
N GLN A 124 -11.22 12.03 3.43
CA GLN A 124 -10.58 12.12 2.11
C GLN A 124 -9.25 12.87 2.19
N ILE A 125 -9.21 14.03 2.84
CA ILE A 125 -7.99 14.82 3.03
C ILE A 125 -6.97 14.03 3.86
N CYS A 126 -7.39 13.43 4.97
CA CYS A 126 -6.52 12.58 5.78
C CYS A 126 -5.95 11.41 4.98
N PHE A 127 -6.74 10.79 4.10
CA PHE A 127 -6.27 9.69 3.27
C PHE A 127 -5.32 10.17 2.17
N ALA A 128 -5.68 11.24 1.46
CA ALA A 128 -4.91 11.78 0.34
C ALA A 128 -3.58 12.41 0.77
N TYR A 129 -3.52 13.08 1.92
CA TYR A 129 -2.33 13.77 2.41
C TYR A 129 -1.61 13.02 3.53
N GLY A 130 -2.35 12.43 4.47
CA GLY A 130 -1.78 11.76 5.64
C GLY A 130 -1.11 10.43 5.30
N THR A 131 -1.74 9.61 4.46
CA THR A 131 -1.23 8.28 4.07
C THR A 131 0.13 8.36 3.36
N PRO A 132 0.32 9.23 2.34
CA PRO A 132 1.62 9.41 1.71
C PRO A 132 2.69 10.00 2.63
N LEU A 133 2.35 10.99 3.47
CA LEU A 133 3.28 11.57 4.45
C LEU A 133 3.76 10.53 5.46
N MET A 134 2.84 9.71 5.96
CA MET A 134 3.18 8.59 6.85
C MET A 134 4.09 7.58 6.14
N ALA A 135 3.91 7.34 4.84
CA ALA A 135 4.79 6.47 4.08
C ALA A 135 6.22 7.03 3.95
N VAL A 136 6.37 8.33 3.72
CA VAL A 136 7.68 9.00 3.73
C VAL A 136 8.32 8.83 5.11
N TYR A 137 7.59 9.13 6.18
CA TYR A 137 8.08 8.98 7.55
C TYR A 137 8.55 7.54 7.84
N LEU A 138 7.72 6.54 7.54
CA LEU A 138 8.06 5.13 7.76
C LEU A 138 9.26 4.69 6.92
N THR A 139 9.35 5.15 5.68
CA THR A 139 10.49 4.83 4.79
C THR A 139 11.78 5.40 5.36
N VAL A 140 11.77 6.67 5.81
CA VAL A 140 12.92 7.31 6.47
C VAL A 140 13.27 6.63 7.79
N ALA A 141 12.27 6.26 8.61
CA ALA A 141 12.50 5.54 9.86
C ALA A 141 13.13 4.16 9.63
N LEU A 142 12.71 3.44 8.59
CA LEU A 142 13.28 2.15 8.22
C LEU A 142 14.71 2.26 7.66
N LEU A 143 14.97 3.32 6.89
CA LEU A 143 16.30 3.69 6.42
C LEU A 143 17.25 4.00 7.59
N ALA A 144 16.83 4.90 8.48
CA ALA A 144 17.60 5.32 9.65
C ALA A 144 17.82 4.18 10.66
N GLY A 145 16.81 3.33 10.86
CA GLY A 145 16.88 2.15 11.74
C GLY A 145 17.74 1.01 11.21
N GLY A 146 18.37 1.16 10.03
CA GLY A 146 19.26 0.16 9.45
C GLY A 146 18.56 -1.15 9.06
N TRP A 147 17.23 -1.16 8.94
CA TRP A 147 16.46 -2.34 8.53
C TRP A 147 16.70 -2.74 7.07
N TRP A 148 17.21 -1.80 6.26
CA TRP A 148 17.67 -2.08 4.89
C TRP A 148 19.09 -2.62 4.80
N ARG A 149 19.88 -2.56 5.88
CA ARG A 149 21.18 -3.23 5.86
C ARG A 149 20.92 -4.73 5.85
N PRO A 150 21.48 -5.49 4.87
CA PRO A 150 21.48 -6.93 4.98
C PRO A 150 22.10 -7.22 6.33
N ARG A 151 21.36 -7.86 7.24
CA ARG A 151 21.95 -8.43 8.45
C ARG A 151 23.02 -9.37 7.95
N VAL A 152 24.26 -8.89 7.92
CA VAL A 152 25.46 -9.67 7.68
C VAL A 152 25.49 -10.64 8.85
N ARG A 153 24.79 -11.75 8.69
CA ARG A 153 24.90 -12.92 9.56
C ARG A 153 26.29 -13.45 9.31
N ARG A 154 27.25 -12.86 10.03
CA ARG A 154 28.53 -13.49 10.34
C ARG A 154 28.19 -14.80 11.04
N ARG A 155 28.14 -15.88 10.27
CA ARG A 155 28.48 -17.28 10.60
C ARG A 155 27.70 -18.25 9.71
N GLY A 156 28.41 -18.83 8.75
CA GLY A 156 28.08 -20.13 8.15
C GLY A 156 27.27 -20.09 6.86
N GLY A 157 27.95 -19.86 5.72
CA GLY A 157 27.80 -20.54 4.41
C GLY A 157 26.42 -20.77 3.77
N ARG A 158 25.31 -20.34 4.36
CA ARG A 158 23.97 -20.56 3.80
C ARG A 158 23.65 -19.47 2.79
N ARG A 159 23.40 -19.90 1.55
CA ARG A 159 22.95 -19.06 0.43
C ARG A 159 21.84 -18.09 0.89
N PRO A 160 21.84 -16.84 0.40
CA PRO A 160 20.80 -15.88 0.73
C PRO A 160 19.43 -16.49 0.37
N ARG A 161 18.55 -16.63 1.37
CA ARG A 161 17.19 -17.07 1.10
C ARG A 161 16.48 -15.99 0.28
N PRO A 162 15.75 -16.36 -0.78
CA PRO A 162 15.01 -15.39 -1.57
C PRO A 162 13.99 -14.68 -0.67
N VAL A 163 13.93 -13.35 -0.81
CA VAL A 163 13.00 -12.48 -0.08
C VAL A 163 11.56 -12.85 -0.50
N PRO A 164 10.64 -13.10 0.45
CA PRO A 164 9.25 -13.45 0.15
C PRO A 164 8.57 -12.36 -0.68
N TRP A 165 7.66 -12.76 -1.57
CA TRP A 165 6.99 -11.81 -2.47
C TRP A 165 6.23 -10.71 -1.72
N THR A 166 5.58 -11.01 -0.59
CA THR A 166 4.85 -10.05 0.25
C THR A 166 5.74 -8.93 0.77
N GLU A 167 7.00 -9.25 1.04
CA GLU A 167 7.99 -8.29 1.51
C GLU A 167 8.45 -7.39 0.37
N ARG A 168 8.72 -7.96 -0.81
CA ARG A 168 9.04 -7.18 -2.02
C ARG A 168 7.88 -6.26 -2.40
N PHE A 169 6.67 -6.78 -2.38
CA PHE A 169 5.47 -6.04 -2.70
C PHE A 169 5.25 -4.88 -1.73
N GLY A 170 5.35 -5.13 -0.42
CA GLY A 170 5.20 -4.07 0.57
C GLY A 170 6.26 -2.97 0.49
N LEU A 171 7.49 -3.31 0.10
CA LEU A 171 8.54 -2.32 -0.19
C LEU A 171 8.23 -1.49 -1.43
N LEU A 172 7.80 -2.13 -2.53
CA LEU A 172 7.41 -1.42 -3.75
C LEU A 172 6.21 -0.50 -3.49
N LEU A 173 5.22 -1.00 -2.76
CA LEU A 173 4.04 -0.23 -2.37
C LEU A 173 4.44 0.97 -1.49
N GLY A 174 5.30 0.75 -0.50
CA GLY A 174 5.85 1.80 0.35
C GLY A 174 6.59 2.87 -0.45
N MET A 175 7.40 2.45 -1.43
CA MET A 175 8.09 3.37 -2.34
C MET A 175 7.10 4.18 -3.18
N GLY A 176 6.04 3.56 -3.71
CA GLY A 176 4.97 4.26 -4.43
C GLY A 176 4.31 5.34 -3.59
N TRP A 177 3.93 5.00 -2.35
CA TRP A 177 3.36 5.98 -1.41
C TRP A 177 4.35 7.07 -1.01
N ALA A 178 5.64 6.74 -0.84
CA ALA A 178 6.66 7.73 -0.50
C ALA A 178 6.90 8.74 -1.64
N VAL A 179 6.92 8.27 -2.90
CA VAL A 179 6.99 9.15 -4.08
C VAL A 179 5.76 10.05 -4.14
N LEU A 180 4.57 9.49 -3.92
CA LEU A 180 3.33 10.26 -3.84
C LEU A 180 3.38 11.30 -2.71
N GLY A 181 3.96 10.95 -1.56
CA GLY A 181 4.09 11.85 -0.42
C GLY A 181 5.07 12.98 -0.66
N LEU A 182 6.19 12.70 -1.31
CA LEU A 182 7.14 13.74 -1.75
C LEU A 182 6.51 14.70 -2.75
N TYR A 183 5.69 14.18 -3.68
CA TYR A 183 4.93 15.00 -4.61
C TYR A 183 3.97 15.95 -3.88
N VAL A 184 3.19 15.43 -2.93
CA VAL A 184 2.30 16.23 -2.06
C VAL A 184 3.07 17.31 -1.31
N LEU A 185 4.21 16.95 -0.73
CA LEU A 185 5.08 17.89 0.00
C LEU A 185 5.59 19.01 -0.91
N SER A 186 5.98 18.68 -2.14
CA SER A 186 6.40 19.64 -3.16
C SER A 186 5.27 20.59 -3.55
N MET A 187 4.05 20.08 -3.71
CA MET A 187 2.86 20.88 -4.02
C MET A 187 2.55 21.89 -2.91
N ILE A 188 2.54 21.44 -1.64
CA ILE A 188 2.30 22.30 -0.47
C ILE A 188 3.39 23.38 -0.36
N TYR A 189 4.65 23.01 -0.62
CA TYR A 189 5.74 23.98 -0.58
C TYR A 189 5.59 25.02 -1.69
N ARG A 190 5.29 24.60 -2.93
CA ARG A 190 5.10 25.53 -4.06
C ARG A 190 3.93 26.49 -3.88
N SER A 191 2.84 26.07 -3.23
CA SER A 191 1.67 26.95 -3.03
C SER A 191 1.89 28.01 -1.95
N LYS A 192 2.78 27.77 -0.99
CA LYS A 192 3.12 28.71 0.10
C LYS A 192 4.13 29.79 -0.29
N PHE A 193 4.98 29.52 -1.28
CA PHE A 193 6.08 30.40 -1.71
C PHE A 193 5.82 31.09 -3.07
N ARG A 194 4.54 31.22 -3.45
CA ARG A 194 4.07 31.97 -4.61
C ARG A 194 3.21 33.12 -4.13
#